data_AF-A0A537PQ18-F1
#
_entry.id   AF-A0A537PQ18-F1
#
_cell.length_a   1.000
_cell.length_b   1.000
_cell.length_c   1.000
_cell.angle_alpha   90.00
_cell.angle_beta   90.00
_cell.angle_gamma   90.00
#
_symmetry.space_group_name_H-M   'P 1'
#
loop_
_entity.id
_entity.type
_entity.pdbx_description
1 polymer ?
#
loop_
_entity_poly.entity_id
_entity_poly.type
_entity_poly.pdbx_seq_one_letter_code
_entity_poly.pdbx_strand_id
1 'polypeptide(L)'
;MNKFIPFAASLALAGFAATASAQERTYDNGPVWDVSSIQTKPGHFNDYMKFVSKTWRAEQEQLKKAGYVIDYKVFTAMDPRDNEPDLLLAVEYKNMAALDMPLDQQDAMTRKLFGSMAGADKANIDRAVFRTLRGDTMFRELVLK
;
A
#
# COMPACT_ATOMS: atom_id res chain seq x y z
N MET A 1 -20.40 37.63 -69.94
CA MET A 1 -19.42 36.84 -70.72
C MET A 1 -18.50 36.13 -69.75
N ASN A 2 -18.51 34.79 -69.83
CA ASN A 2 -17.54 33.80 -69.34
C ASN A 2 -17.30 33.63 -67.82
N LYS A 3 -17.23 32.43 -67.23
CA LYS A 3 -17.54 31.04 -67.63
C LYS A 3 -17.23 30.16 -66.37
N PHE A 4 -18.11 29.17 -66.07
CA PHE A 4 -17.89 27.87 -65.39
C PHE A 4 -17.49 27.72 -63.88
N ILE A 5 -18.27 26.83 -63.24
CA ILE A 5 -18.27 26.18 -61.89
C ILE A 5 -17.54 24.81 -62.00
N PRO A 6 -17.36 23.89 -60.99
CA PRO A 6 -16.98 23.88 -59.55
C PRO A 6 -15.75 22.96 -59.26
N PHE A 7 -15.28 22.82 -58.01
CA PHE A 7 -15.07 21.48 -57.41
C PHE A 7 -14.92 21.52 -55.88
N ALA A 8 -15.68 20.64 -55.21
CA ALA A 8 -15.61 20.36 -53.78
C ALA A 8 -14.40 19.48 -53.46
N ALA A 9 -13.85 19.65 -52.25
CA ALA A 9 -13.08 18.58 -51.60
C ALA A 9 -13.25 18.70 -50.08
N SER A 10 -14.35 18.14 -49.58
CA SER A 10 -14.51 17.75 -48.19
C SER A 10 -13.44 16.69 -47.88
N LEU A 11 -12.35 17.06 -47.21
CA LEU A 11 -11.43 16.07 -46.67
C LEU A 11 -11.86 15.75 -45.23
N ALA A 12 -12.75 14.76 -45.13
CA ALA A 12 -13.06 14.10 -43.88
C ALA A 12 -11.75 13.55 -43.28
N LEU A 13 -11.33 14.09 -42.13
CA LEU A 13 -10.43 13.35 -41.24
C LEU A 13 -11.22 12.17 -40.66
N ALA A 14 -11.29 11.08 -41.43
CA ALA A 14 -11.72 9.80 -40.90
C ALA A 14 -10.71 9.38 -39.83
N GLY A 15 -11.16 9.39 -38.59
CA GLY A 15 -10.38 9.04 -37.43
C GLY A 15 -9.80 7.64 -37.58
N PHE A 16 -8.47 7.55 -37.56
CA PHE A 16 -7.81 6.35 -37.09
C PHE A 16 -7.99 6.31 -35.57
N ALA A 17 -9.18 5.90 -35.12
CA ALA A 17 -9.28 5.27 -33.82
C ALA A 17 -8.49 3.96 -33.96
N ALA A 18 -7.21 3.99 -33.59
CA ALA A 18 -6.47 2.77 -33.35
C ALA A 18 -7.30 2.01 -32.31
N THR A 19 -8.01 0.97 -32.75
CA THR A 19 -8.62 0.00 -31.85
C THR A 19 -7.45 -0.62 -31.12
N ALA A 20 -7.13 -0.08 -29.94
CA ALA A 20 -6.28 -0.77 -28.99
C ALA A 20 -6.97 -2.12 -28.78
N SER A 21 -6.40 -3.20 -29.32
CA SER A 21 -6.87 -4.52 -28.96
C SER A 21 -6.65 -4.62 -27.47
N ALA A 22 -7.73 -4.60 -26.69
CA ALA A 22 -7.64 -4.96 -25.28
C ALA A 22 -7.15 -6.41 -25.28
N GLN A 23 -5.85 -6.59 -25.07
CA GLN A 23 -5.27 -7.92 -24.88
C GLN A 23 -6.09 -8.58 -23.78
N GLU A 24 -6.71 -9.72 -24.07
CA GLU A 24 -7.53 -10.41 -23.09
C GLU A 24 -6.63 -10.85 -21.93
N ARG A 25 -6.69 -10.11 -20.82
CA ARG A 25 -5.93 -10.44 -19.62
C ARG A 25 -6.63 -11.58 -18.89
N THR A 26 -5.86 -12.52 -18.36
CA THR A 26 -6.33 -13.62 -17.50
C THR A 26 -6.35 -13.23 -16.01
N TYR A 27 -6.22 -11.93 -15.71
CA TYR A 27 -6.19 -11.39 -14.37
C TYR A 27 -6.78 -9.97 -14.32
N ASP A 28 -7.15 -9.55 -13.11
CA ASP A 28 -7.61 -8.21 -12.77
C ASP A 28 -6.88 -7.67 -11.53
N ASN A 29 -6.96 -6.35 -11.31
CA ASN A 29 -6.37 -5.73 -10.13
C ASN A 29 -7.24 -6.01 -8.90
N GLY A 30 -6.62 -6.57 -7.87
CA GLY A 30 -7.18 -6.75 -6.54
C GLY A 30 -6.76 -5.66 -5.55
N PRO A 31 -6.85 -5.99 -4.24
CA PRO A 31 -6.39 -5.15 -3.14
C PRO A 31 -4.93 -4.71 -3.24
N VAL A 32 -4.57 -3.73 -2.42
CA VAL A 32 -3.19 -3.24 -2.28
C VAL A 32 -2.66 -3.72 -0.95
N TRP A 33 -1.46 -4.30 -0.96
CA TRP A 33 -0.76 -4.70 0.26
C TRP A 33 0.38 -3.73 0.54
N ASP A 34 0.47 -3.21 1.75
CA ASP A 34 1.68 -2.55 2.25
C ASP A 34 2.39 -3.49 3.21
N VAL A 35 3.65 -3.79 2.96
CA VAL A 35 4.42 -4.80 3.69
C VAL A 35 5.68 -4.20 4.27
N SER A 36 5.69 -4.04 5.59
CA SER A 36 6.87 -3.64 6.34
C SER A 36 7.81 -4.80 6.58
N SER A 37 9.05 -4.64 6.13
CA SER A 37 10.13 -5.60 6.28
C SER A 37 10.94 -5.30 7.53
N ILE A 38 10.83 -6.16 8.54
CA ILE A 38 11.46 -6.00 9.84
C ILE A 38 12.58 -7.03 10.00
N GLN A 39 13.74 -6.58 10.47
CA GLN A 39 14.76 -7.49 10.99
C GLN A 39 14.97 -7.22 12.48
N THR A 40 14.59 -8.16 13.32
CA THR A 40 14.83 -8.06 14.76
C THR A 40 16.32 -8.23 15.07
N LYS A 41 16.78 -7.56 16.13
CA LYS A 41 18.16 -7.73 16.62
C LYS A 41 18.29 -9.03 17.40
N PRO A 42 19.50 -9.62 17.50
CA PRO A 42 19.71 -10.87 18.22
C PRO A 42 19.09 -10.85 19.63
N GLY A 43 18.24 -11.84 19.93
CA GLY A 43 17.56 -11.97 21.22
C GLY A 43 16.29 -11.12 21.41
N HIS A 44 15.96 -10.23 20.47
CA HIS A 44 14.87 -9.25 20.65
C HIS A 44 13.57 -9.57 19.90
N PHE A 45 13.46 -10.75 19.26
CA PHE A 45 12.25 -11.14 18.54
C PHE A 45 10.98 -11.01 19.39
N ASN A 46 10.98 -11.61 20.59
CA ASN A 46 9.83 -11.57 21.49
C ASN A 46 9.55 -10.16 22.04
N ASP A 47 10.57 -9.32 22.20
CA ASP A 47 10.37 -7.93 22.63
C ASP A 47 9.67 -7.12 21.54
N TYR A 48 10.05 -7.32 20.27
CA TYR A 48 9.34 -6.71 19.16
C TYR A 48 7.91 -7.22 19.03
N MET A 49 7.69 -8.53 19.20
CA MET A 49 6.35 -9.12 19.13
C MET A 49 5.39 -8.65 20.23
N LYS A 50 5.88 -8.21 21.39
CA LYS A 50 5.04 -7.54 22.41
C LYS A 50 4.45 -6.22 21.88
N PHE A 51 5.22 -5.47 21.09
CA PHE A 51 4.72 -4.26 20.42
C PHE A 51 3.71 -4.63 19.33
N VAL A 52 4.06 -5.61 18.47
CA VAL A 52 3.19 -6.05 17.37
C VAL A 52 1.82 -6.51 17.88
N SER A 53 1.79 -7.35 18.91
CA SER A 53 0.56 -7.91 19.50
C SER A 53 -0.31 -6.89 20.25
N LYS A 54 0.25 -5.74 20.64
CA LYS A 54 -0.47 -4.70 21.38
C LYS A 54 -0.75 -3.51 20.49
N THR A 55 0.24 -2.65 20.31
CA THR A 55 0.07 -1.33 19.71
C THR A 55 -0.21 -1.42 18.22
N TRP A 56 0.62 -2.15 17.45
CA TRP A 56 0.43 -2.28 16.01
C TRP A 56 -0.90 -2.97 15.69
N ARG A 57 -1.24 -4.07 16.38
CA ARG A 57 -2.55 -4.71 16.22
C ARG A 57 -3.71 -3.74 16.51
N ALA A 58 -3.62 -2.95 17.60
CA ALA A 58 -4.66 -1.99 17.95
C ALA A 58 -4.82 -0.87 16.91
N GLU A 59 -3.74 -0.48 16.23
CA GLU A 59 -3.75 0.43 15.10
C GLU A 59 -4.49 -0.19 13.90
N GLN A 60 -4.11 -1.41 13.50
CA GLN A 60 -4.76 -2.09 12.38
C GLN A 60 -6.25 -2.33 12.62
N GLU A 61 -6.64 -2.70 13.85
CA GLU A 61 -8.06 -2.85 14.22
C GLU A 61 -8.85 -1.55 14.15
N GLN A 62 -8.22 -0.40 14.41
CA GLN A 62 -8.87 0.91 14.24
C GLN A 62 -8.99 1.29 12.77
N LEU A 63 -7.93 1.06 11.98
CA LEU A 63 -7.95 1.28 10.54
C LEU A 63 -8.99 0.40 9.83
N LYS A 64 -9.15 -0.86 10.27
CA LYS A 64 -10.20 -1.77 9.81
C LYS A 64 -11.60 -1.23 10.14
N LYS A 65 -11.82 -0.79 11.38
CA LYS A 65 -13.11 -0.18 11.81
C LYS A 65 -13.45 1.09 11.05
N ALA A 66 -12.44 1.88 10.69
CA ALA A 66 -12.60 3.09 9.88
C ALA A 66 -12.76 2.80 8.37
N GLY A 67 -12.61 1.55 7.94
CA GLY A 67 -12.81 1.13 6.56
C GLY A 67 -11.62 1.33 5.62
N TYR A 68 -10.45 1.72 6.15
CA TYR A 68 -9.22 1.89 5.37
C TYR A 68 -8.54 0.56 5.09
N VAL A 69 -8.51 -0.33 6.08
CA VAL A 69 -7.87 -1.65 6.00
C VAL A 69 -8.93 -2.74 5.90
N ILE A 70 -8.70 -3.74 5.04
CA ILE A 70 -9.53 -4.94 4.91
C ILE A 70 -9.02 -6.02 5.86
N ASP A 71 -7.72 -6.31 5.80
CA ASP A 71 -7.08 -7.32 6.64
C ASP A 71 -5.63 -6.94 7.00
N TYR A 72 -5.04 -7.68 7.93
CA TYR A 72 -3.60 -7.60 8.19
C TYR A 72 -3.08 -8.97 8.58
N LYS A 73 -1.82 -9.23 8.25
CA LYS A 73 -1.13 -10.50 8.51
C LYS A 73 0.26 -10.23 9.06
N VAL A 74 0.74 -11.15 9.89
CA VAL A 74 2.11 -11.15 10.42
C VAL A 74 2.77 -12.43 9.97
N PHE A 75 3.86 -12.31 9.22
CA PHE A 75 4.61 -13.45 8.73
C PHE A 75 5.99 -13.46 9.35
N THR A 76 6.48 -14.64 9.71
CA THR A 76 7.89 -14.86 9.99
C THR A 76 8.54 -15.49 8.77
N ALA A 77 9.72 -15.03 8.39
CA ALA A 77 10.53 -15.72 7.40
C ALA A 77 11.09 -17.00 8.06
N MET A 78 10.70 -18.17 7.55
CA MET A 78 11.19 -19.45 8.08
C MET A 78 12.60 -19.78 7.59
N ASP A 79 12.93 -19.37 6.36
CA ASP A 79 14.22 -19.62 5.71
C ASP A 79 14.74 -18.33 5.04
N PRO A 80 15.06 -17.26 5.81
CA PRO A 80 15.53 -16.01 5.23
C PRO A 80 16.92 -16.15 4.62
N ARG A 81 17.16 -15.50 3.48
CA ARG A 81 18.52 -15.33 2.94
C ARG A 81 19.31 -14.36 3.82
N ASP A 82 20.63 -14.35 3.64
CA ASP A 82 21.50 -13.40 4.33
C ASP A 82 21.00 -11.95 4.16
N ASN A 83 20.89 -11.23 5.28
CA ASN A 83 20.39 -9.85 5.37
C ASN A 83 18.91 -9.63 5.01
N GLU A 84 18.10 -10.69 4.90
CA GLU A 84 16.66 -10.54 4.76
C GLU A 84 15.96 -10.26 6.10
N PRO A 85 14.79 -9.59 6.07
CA PRO A 85 13.94 -9.44 7.25
C PRO A 85 13.53 -10.82 7.81
N ASP A 86 13.41 -10.91 9.13
CA ASP A 86 12.89 -12.10 9.83
C ASP A 86 11.37 -12.03 10.02
N LEU A 87 10.78 -10.85 9.89
CA LEU A 87 9.37 -10.60 10.13
C LEU A 87 8.78 -9.62 9.11
N LEU A 88 7.60 -9.93 8.60
CA LEU A 88 6.83 -9.08 7.70
C LEU A 88 5.51 -8.69 8.35
N LEU A 89 5.20 -7.39 8.35
CA LEU A 89 3.91 -6.86 8.77
C LEU A 89 3.15 -6.43 7.51
N ALA A 90 2.12 -7.18 7.13
CA ALA A 90 1.38 -6.98 5.88
C ALA A 90 0.00 -6.40 6.17
N VAL A 91 -0.34 -5.30 5.51
CA VAL A 91 -1.62 -4.59 5.67
C VAL A 91 -2.32 -4.52 4.33
N GLU A 92 -3.55 -5.01 4.29
CA GLU A 92 -4.37 -5.07 3.08
C GLU A 92 -5.32 -3.88 3.03
N TYR A 93 -5.20 -3.07 1.99
CA TYR A 93 -6.05 -1.94 1.68
C TYR A 93 -6.95 -2.27 0.49
N LYS A 94 -8.18 -1.79 0.51
CA LYS A 94 -9.14 -2.03 -0.59
C LYS A 94 -8.63 -1.53 -1.93
N ASN A 95 -7.94 -0.39 -1.93
CA ASN A 95 -7.42 0.27 -3.12
C ASN A 95 -6.43 1.37 -2.69
N MET A 96 -5.83 2.05 -3.67
CA MET A 96 -4.89 3.15 -3.41
C MET A 96 -5.53 4.33 -2.68
N ALA A 97 -6.80 4.63 -2.91
CA ALA A 97 -7.46 5.77 -2.26
C ALA A 97 -7.57 5.60 -0.74
N ALA A 98 -7.54 4.36 -0.24
CA ALA A 98 -7.48 4.10 1.20
C ALA A 98 -6.15 4.51 1.86
N LEU A 99 -5.09 4.71 1.07
CA LEU A 99 -3.79 5.21 1.56
C LEU A 99 -3.77 6.73 1.73
N ASP A 100 -4.66 7.45 1.04
CA ASP A 100 -4.79 8.90 1.10
C ASP A 100 -5.70 9.35 2.28
N MET A 101 -5.44 8.81 3.48
CA MET A 101 -6.20 9.18 4.68
C MET A 101 -6.03 10.67 5.00
N PRO A 102 -7.11 11.41 5.35
CA PRO A 102 -7.00 12.80 5.78
C PRO A 102 -6.06 12.96 7.00
N LEU A 103 -5.18 13.96 6.97
CA LEU A 103 -4.15 14.17 8.01
C LEU A 103 -4.74 14.40 9.40
N ASP A 104 -5.88 15.07 9.50
CA ASP A 104 -6.63 15.26 10.74
C ASP A 104 -7.12 13.94 11.36
N GLN A 105 -7.52 12.98 10.52
CA GLN A 105 -7.85 11.63 10.97
C GLN A 105 -6.62 10.82 11.37
N GLN A 106 -5.52 10.93 10.60
CA GLN A 106 -4.24 10.31 10.96
C GLN A 106 -3.77 10.81 12.33
N ASP A 107 -3.71 12.13 12.51
CA ASP A 107 -3.29 12.78 13.76
C ASP A 107 -4.19 12.40 14.94
N ALA A 108 -5.51 12.30 14.72
CA ALA A 108 -6.44 11.87 15.76
C ALA A 108 -6.16 10.41 16.19
N MET A 109 -5.86 9.53 15.24
CA MET A 109 -5.47 8.15 15.53
C MET A 109 -4.13 8.09 16.27
N THR A 110 -3.13 8.85 15.82
CA THR A 110 -1.82 8.94 16.46
C THR A 110 -1.95 9.42 17.90
N ARG A 111 -2.71 10.48 18.17
CA ARG A 111 -2.97 10.97 19.54
C ARG A 111 -3.68 9.91 20.39
N LYS A 112 -4.61 9.15 19.83
CA LYS A 112 -5.33 8.10 20.56
C LYS A 112 -4.44 6.92 20.94
N LEU A 113 -3.51 6.52 20.06
CA LEU A 113 -2.65 5.35 20.26
C LEU A 113 -1.36 5.67 21.03
N PHE A 114 -0.78 6.83 20.77
CA PHE A 114 0.54 7.22 21.26
C PHE A 114 0.52 8.47 22.17
N GLY A 115 -0.66 9.04 22.42
CA GLY A 115 -0.86 10.24 23.26
C GLY A 115 -0.52 11.55 22.52
N SER A 116 0.50 11.55 21.67
CA SER A 116 0.93 12.69 20.86
C SER A 116 1.79 12.22 19.69
N MET A 117 2.05 13.13 18.73
CA MET A 117 2.99 12.87 17.64
C MET A 117 4.41 12.60 18.16
N ALA A 118 4.89 13.43 19.09
CA ALA A 118 6.19 13.21 19.75
C ALA A 118 6.25 11.87 20.51
N GLY A 119 5.13 11.41 21.07
CA GLY A 119 5.00 10.09 21.67
C GLY A 119 5.14 8.96 20.66
N ALA A 120 4.58 9.12 19.45
CA ALA A 120 4.73 8.16 18.36
C ALA A 120 6.18 8.11 17.85
N ASP A 121 6.82 9.27 17.68
CA ASP A 121 8.23 9.38 17.27
C ASP A 121 9.13 8.69 18.29
N LYS A 122 8.93 8.99 19.59
CA LYS A 122 9.66 8.34 20.67
C LYS A 122 9.45 6.82 20.66
N ALA A 123 8.21 6.36 20.49
CA ALA A 123 7.92 4.93 20.41
C ALA A 123 8.63 4.26 19.22
N ASN A 124 8.77 4.96 18.09
CA ASN A 124 9.53 4.45 16.95
C ASN A 124 11.04 4.38 17.23
N ILE A 125 11.60 5.43 17.85
CA ILE A 125 13.01 5.46 18.28
C ILE A 125 13.30 4.32 19.27
N ASP A 126 12.45 4.15 20.28
CA ASP A 126 12.64 3.11 21.31
C ASP A 126 12.61 1.70 20.68
N ARG A 127 11.81 1.48 19.61
CA ARG A 127 11.81 0.21 18.87
C ARG A 127 13.08 -0.04 18.05
N ALA A 128 13.85 1.00 17.70
CA ALA A 128 15.12 0.83 17.00
C ALA A 128 16.16 0.07 17.85
N VAL A 129 15.94 -0.04 19.16
CA VAL A 129 16.73 -0.91 20.04
C VAL A 129 16.50 -2.38 19.69
N PHE A 130 15.27 -2.77 19.35
CA PHE A 130 14.86 -4.16 19.12
C PHE A 130 14.89 -4.59 17.66
N ARG A 131 14.84 -3.65 16.71
CA ARG A 131 14.75 -3.96 15.28
C ARG A 131 15.47 -2.96 14.37
N THR A 132 15.76 -3.42 13.17
CA THR A 132 16.05 -2.60 11.99
C THR A 132 14.83 -2.66 11.06
N LEU A 133 14.33 -1.51 10.61
CA LEU A 133 13.35 -1.45 9.52
C LEU A 133 14.14 -1.56 8.21
N ARG A 134 13.93 -2.64 7.46
CA ARG A 134 14.62 -2.89 6.17
C ARG A 134 13.95 -2.16 5.01
N GLY A 135 12.70 -1.77 5.18
CA GLY A 135 11.93 -0.97 4.23
C GLY A 135 10.47 -1.36 4.25
N ASP A 136 9.70 -0.70 3.39
CA ASP A 136 8.30 -1.02 3.10
C ASP A 136 8.17 -1.30 1.61
N THR A 137 7.27 -2.20 1.23
CA THR A 137 7.00 -2.50 -0.18
C THR A 137 5.50 -2.61 -0.39
N MET A 138 5.00 -1.82 -1.34
CA MET A 138 3.62 -1.92 -1.78
C MET A 138 3.47 -2.93 -2.91
N PHE A 139 2.45 -3.78 -2.80
CA PHE A 139 2.09 -4.76 -3.82
C PHE A 139 0.65 -4.53 -4.29
N ARG A 140 0.40 -4.73 -5.58
CA ARG A 140 -0.94 -4.89 -6.13
C ARG A 140 -1.22 -6.38 -6.20
N GLU A 141 -2.26 -6.85 -5.52
CA GLU A 141 -2.74 -8.22 -5.72
C GLU A 141 -3.29 -8.36 -7.14
N LEU A 142 -2.93 -9.44 -7.84
CA LEU A 142 -3.53 -9.79 -9.12
C LEU A 142 -4.50 -10.95 -8.90
N VAL A 143 -5.77 -10.71 -9.19
CA VAL A 143 -6.84 -11.71 -9.08
C VAL A 143 -6.93 -12.41 -10.42
N LEU A 144 -6.76 -13.73 -10.44
CA LEU A 144 -6.87 -14.52 -11.67
C LEU A 144 -8.36 -14.72 -12.04
N LYS A 145 -8.63 -14.80 -13.35
CA LYS A 145 -9.97 -15.09 -13.88
C LYS A 145 -10.30 -16.58 -13.84
#